data_AF-A0A349WEK3-F1
#
_entry.id   AF-A0A349WEK3-F1
#
_cell.length_a   1.000
_cell.length_b   1.000
_cell.length_c   1.000
_cell.angle_alpha   90.00
_cell.angle_beta   90.00
_cell.angle_gamma   90.00
#
_symmetry.space_group_name_H-M   'P 1'
#
loop_
_entity.id
_entity.type
_entity.pdbx_description
1 polymer ?
#
loop_
_entity_poly.entity_id
_entity_poly.type
_entity_poly.pdbx_seq_one_letter_code
_entity_poly.pdbx_strand_id
1 'polypeptide(L)'
;MKRKKKDSVGSLDSLLDTITTVVGILIILLIVVQLGADSAVKRIVEEKKEEDSKELMEFAMKQFDEQKHTLQKEKEELQLRQASQNKEQQKLIQEIAQLEKELTAKKKEIPPSPPKLQNLRQEKSKLQKEQNSVEVKVKKIKGLLVKAPKPSGQTISKEVSLPDPKPAIAGSTPYRFLCRNGKIFPLNDKALQGMVLTNLAKAAVKPNKDKEYDGKKFLSVINGKKPSTSFFTLVAREDKDKVIRFSMERKDKAGENENQVINP
;
A
#
# COMPACT_ATOMS: atom_id res chain seq x y z
N MET A 1 -74.18 -4.88 -32.41
CA MET A 1 -73.68 -3.97 -31.35
C MET A 1 -73.01 -4.78 -30.25
N LYS A 2 -71.69 -4.67 -30.09
CA LYS A 2 -70.94 -5.33 -29.00
C LYS A 2 -70.41 -4.25 -28.04
N ARG A 3 -70.91 -4.26 -26.81
CA ARG A 3 -70.38 -3.47 -25.67
C ARG A 3 -69.07 -4.10 -25.20
N LYS A 4 -67.98 -3.32 -25.16
CA LYS A 4 -66.74 -3.69 -24.45
C LYS A 4 -66.93 -3.44 -22.95
N LYS A 5 -66.67 -4.47 -22.14
CA LYS A 5 -66.52 -4.38 -20.68
C LYS A 5 -65.12 -3.86 -20.33
N LYS A 6 -65.09 -3.11 -19.24
CA LYS A 6 -64.02 -2.25 -18.71
C LYS A 6 -63.23 -2.99 -17.63
N ASP A 7 -61.91 -2.85 -17.70
CA ASP A 7 -60.87 -2.72 -16.67
C ASP A 7 -61.16 -3.18 -15.22
N SER A 8 -60.34 -4.11 -14.70
CA SER A 8 -60.09 -4.27 -13.25
C SER A 8 -58.84 -5.10 -12.90
N VAL A 9 -57.82 -5.17 -13.76
CA VAL A 9 -56.57 -5.91 -13.47
C VAL A 9 -55.31 -5.03 -13.55
N GLY A 10 -55.40 -3.81 -14.09
CA GLY A 10 -54.24 -2.90 -14.23
C GLY A 10 -53.99 -1.94 -13.06
N SER A 11 -54.85 -1.89 -12.03
CA SER A 11 -54.74 -0.92 -10.93
C SER A 11 -54.12 -1.48 -9.65
N LEU A 12 -54.11 -2.79 -9.44
CA LEU A 12 -53.48 -3.42 -8.27
C LEU A 12 -51.98 -3.64 -8.46
N ASP A 13 -51.55 -3.97 -9.68
CA ASP A 13 -50.13 -4.15 -10.01
C ASP A 13 -49.37 -2.83 -9.91
N SER A 14 -49.98 -1.72 -10.39
CA SER A 14 -49.41 -0.38 -10.24
C SER A 14 -49.37 0.12 -8.79
N LEU A 15 -50.27 -0.36 -7.92
CA LEU A 15 -50.24 -0.09 -6.47
C LEU A 15 -49.19 -0.94 -5.74
N LEU A 16 -49.04 -2.19 -6.13
CA LEU A 16 -48.05 -3.10 -5.54
C LEU A 16 -46.64 -2.70 -5.96
N ASP A 17 -46.45 -2.29 -7.21
CA ASP A 17 -45.18 -1.79 -7.77
C ASP A 17 -44.78 -0.42 -7.19
N THR A 18 -45.75 0.44 -6.87
CA THR A 18 -45.48 1.67 -6.11
C THR A 18 -45.12 1.37 -4.65
N ILE A 19 -45.76 0.40 -3.99
CA ILE A 19 -45.41 0.02 -2.60
C ILE A 19 -44.02 -0.64 -2.53
N THR A 20 -43.65 -1.55 -3.43
CA THR A 20 -42.30 -2.15 -3.46
C THR A 20 -41.22 -1.15 -3.86
N THR A 21 -41.53 -0.19 -4.75
CA THR A 21 -40.61 0.91 -5.08
C THR A 21 -40.40 1.85 -3.89
N VAL A 22 -41.47 2.16 -3.13
CA VAL A 22 -41.38 3.00 -1.93
C VAL A 22 -40.65 2.28 -0.79
N VAL A 23 -40.90 0.99 -0.57
CA VAL A 23 -40.14 0.22 0.43
C VAL A 23 -38.68 0.05 -0.01
N GLY A 24 -38.43 -0.17 -1.30
CA GLY A 24 -37.09 -0.26 -1.88
C GLY A 24 -36.29 1.03 -1.73
N ILE A 25 -36.90 2.19 -2.00
CA ILE A 25 -36.23 3.48 -1.83
C ILE A 25 -35.97 3.79 -0.35
N LEU A 26 -36.87 3.39 0.56
CA LEU A 26 -36.66 3.52 2.01
C LEU A 26 -35.49 2.64 2.50
N ILE A 27 -35.32 1.42 1.97
CA ILE A 27 -34.19 0.55 2.30
C ILE A 27 -32.88 1.16 1.78
N ILE A 28 -32.86 1.68 0.55
CA ILE A 28 -31.68 2.36 -0.02
C ILE A 28 -31.34 3.61 0.78
N LEU A 29 -32.33 4.42 1.16
CA LEU A 29 -32.14 5.59 2.02
C LEU A 29 -31.58 5.19 3.38
N LEU A 30 -32.09 4.12 4.01
CA LEU A 30 -31.56 3.58 5.27
C LEU A 30 -30.08 3.16 5.13
N ILE A 31 -29.70 2.53 4.03
CA ILE A 31 -28.30 2.15 3.76
C ILE A 31 -27.43 3.40 3.56
N VAL A 32 -27.90 4.38 2.78
CA VAL A 32 -27.17 5.65 2.54
C VAL A 32 -27.04 6.46 3.84
N VAL A 33 -28.05 6.45 4.69
CA VAL A 33 -28.07 7.08 6.01
C VAL A 33 -27.09 6.36 6.96
N GLN A 34 -27.09 5.03 6.97
CA GLN A 34 -26.13 4.22 7.74
C GLN A 34 -24.68 4.35 7.23
N LEU A 35 -24.45 4.55 5.93
CA LEU A 35 -23.12 4.67 5.32
C LEU A 35 -22.59 6.12 5.27
N GLY A 36 -23.49 7.11 5.19
CA GLY A 36 -23.16 8.51 4.93
C GLY A 36 -23.08 9.39 6.18
N ALA A 37 -23.89 9.13 7.20
CA ALA A 37 -23.97 10.01 8.37
C ALA A 37 -22.72 9.96 9.25
N ASP A 38 -22.16 8.76 9.49
CA ASP A 38 -20.92 8.58 10.26
C ASP A 38 -19.72 9.29 9.62
N SER A 39 -19.74 9.42 8.29
CA SER A 39 -18.65 9.95 7.48
C SER A 39 -18.73 11.47 7.29
N ALA A 40 -19.95 12.00 7.10
CA ALA A 40 -20.18 13.43 6.86
C ALA A 40 -20.12 14.24 8.16
N VAL A 41 -20.65 13.70 9.27
CA VAL A 41 -20.65 14.40 10.57
C VAL A 41 -19.24 14.49 11.15
N LYS A 42 -18.44 13.42 11.06
CA LYS A 42 -17.02 13.44 11.48
C LYS A 42 -16.17 14.45 10.69
N ARG A 43 -16.46 14.64 9.40
CA ARG A 43 -15.76 15.63 8.56
C ARG A 43 -16.08 17.07 8.93
N ILE A 44 -17.34 17.37 9.24
CA ILE A 44 -17.76 18.73 9.62
C ILE A 44 -17.17 19.12 10.99
N VAL A 45 -17.02 18.15 11.90
CA VAL A 45 -16.47 18.36 13.25
C VAL A 45 -14.95 18.53 13.25
N GLU A 46 -14.21 17.82 12.38
CA GLU A 46 -12.76 18.05 12.25
C GLU A 46 -12.41 19.42 11.64
N GLU A 47 -13.35 20.08 10.95
CA GLU A 47 -13.11 21.34 10.23
C GLU A 47 -13.48 22.60 11.06
N LYS A 48 -14.22 22.48 12.18
CA LYS A 48 -14.56 23.61 13.07
C LYS A 48 -14.09 23.40 14.52
N LYS A 49 -13.18 24.26 14.98
CA LYS A 49 -12.57 24.27 16.31
C LYS A 49 -13.60 24.42 17.46
N GLU A 50 -13.81 23.31 18.14
CA GLU A 50 -13.73 23.02 19.60
C GLU A 50 -14.64 23.60 20.72
N GLU A 51 -15.57 24.55 20.56
CA GLU A 51 -16.48 24.85 21.70
C GLU A 51 -17.99 24.81 21.40
N ASP A 52 -18.47 25.19 20.21
CA ASP A 52 -19.90 25.06 19.84
C ASP A 52 -20.29 23.68 19.28
N SER A 53 -19.32 22.78 19.04
CA SER A 53 -19.52 21.59 18.21
C SER A 53 -20.08 20.37 18.95
N LYS A 54 -19.95 20.30 20.29
CA LYS A 54 -20.40 19.13 21.07
C LYS A 54 -21.91 19.08 21.25
N GLU A 55 -22.54 20.21 21.57
CA GLU A 55 -24.00 20.29 21.73
C GLU A 55 -24.72 20.10 20.39
N LEU A 56 -24.17 20.66 19.30
CA LEU A 56 -24.68 20.43 17.94
C LEU A 56 -24.53 18.96 17.50
N MET A 57 -23.45 18.29 17.91
CA MET A 57 -23.24 16.87 17.62
C MET A 57 -24.23 15.99 18.39
N GLU A 58 -24.49 16.28 19.67
CA GLU A 58 -25.45 15.53 20.47
C GLU A 58 -26.89 15.74 19.99
N PHE A 59 -27.25 16.96 19.61
CA PHE A 59 -28.56 17.27 19.02
C PHE A 59 -28.76 16.57 17.66
N ALA A 60 -27.73 16.60 16.80
CA ALA A 60 -27.78 15.93 15.50
C ALA A 60 -27.85 14.40 15.64
N MET A 61 -27.12 13.80 16.58
CA MET A 61 -27.20 12.36 16.85
C MET A 61 -28.57 11.96 17.43
N LYS A 62 -29.15 12.76 18.35
CA LYS A 62 -30.50 12.50 18.88
C LYS A 62 -31.57 12.57 17.80
N GLN A 63 -31.54 13.62 16.96
CA GLN A 63 -32.45 13.76 15.81
C GLN A 63 -32.33 12.57 14.85
N PHE A 64 -31.10 12.07 14.65
CA PHE A 64 -30.83 10.95 13.77
C PHE A 64 -31.34 9.63 14.35
N ASP A 65 -31.12 9.38 15.64
CA ASP A 65 -31.62 8.19 16.32
C ASP A 65 -33.15 8.18 16.41
N GLU A 66 -33.78 9.35 16.62
CA GLU A 66 -35.24 9.51 16.57
C GLU A 66 -35.80 9.22 15.17
N GLN A 67 -35.17 9.76 14.12
CA GLN A 67 -35.56 9.48 12.74
C GLN A 67 -35.42 8.01 12.39
N LYS A 68 -34.31 7.38 12.80
CA LYS A 68 -34.06 5.95 12.62
C LYS A 68 -35.11 5.10 13.34
N HIS A 69 -35.45 5.44 14.59
CA HIS A 69 -36.48 4.73 15.35
C HIS A 69 -37.88 4.89 14.74
N THR A 70 -38.20 6.08 14.24
CA THR A 70 -39.50 6.36 13.59
C THR A 70 -39.63 5.57 12.30
N LEU A 71 -38.61 5.61 11.44
CA LEU A 71 -38.55 4.83 10.20
C LEU A 71 -38.61 3.32 10.44
N GLN A 72 -38.01 2.84 11.52
CA GLN A 72 -38.01 1.43 11.85
C GLN A 72 -39.38 0.96 12.35
N LYS A 73 -40.08 1.80 13.14
CA LYS A 73 -41.47 1.55 13.54
C LYS A 73 -42.43 1.58 12.35
N GLU A 74 -42.29 2.54 11.44
CA GLU A 74 -43.10 2.60 10.22
C GLU A 74 -42.88 1.38 9.32
N LYS A 75 -41.64 0.89 9.22
CA LYS A 75 -41.34 -0.37 8.50
C LYS A 75 -42.04 -1.57 9.14
N GLU A 76 -41.98 -1.70 10.47
CA GLU A 76 -42.63 -2.79 11.20
C GLU A 76 -44.16 -2.71 11.05
N GLU A 77 -44.74 -1.52 11.13
CA GLU A 77 -46.18 -1.31 10.96
C GLU A 77 -46.64 -1.60 9.53
N LEU A 78 -45.86 -1.21 8.51
CA LEU A 78 -46.13 -1.54 7.11
C LEU A 78 -46.02 -3.04 6.84
N GLN A 79 -45.06 -3.73 7.45
CA GLN A 79 -44.92 -5.19 7.35
C GLN A 79 -46.10 -5.92 8.01
N LEU A 80 -46.55 -5.45 9.18
CA LEU A 80 -47.74 -5.96 9.86
C LEU A 80 -49.03 -5.71 9.07
N ARG A 81 -49.20 -4.52 8.49
CA ARG A 81 -50.34 -4.21 7.61
C ARG A 81 -50.32 -5.06 6.34
N GLN A 82 -49.17 -5.29 5.74
CA GLN A 82 -49.02 -6.15 4.56
C GLN A 82 -49.37 -7.62 4.90
N ALA A 83 -48.89 -8.13 6.04
CA ALA A 83 -49.22 -9.47 6.53
C ALA A 83 -50.71 -9.65 6.86
N SER A 84 -51.43 -8.58 7.23
CA SER A 84 -52.87 -8.64 7.52
C SER A 84 -53.75 -8.72 6.27
N GLN A 85 -53.24 -8.34 5.09
CA GLN A 85 -54.00 -8.30 3.84
C GLN A 85 -53.87 -9.57 2.99
N ASN A 86 -52.95 -10.49 3.30
CA ASN A 86 -52.68 -11.67 2.47
C ASN A 86 -52.54 -12.95 3.31
N LYS A 87 -53.51 -13.86 3.22
CA LYS A 87 -53.51 -15.15 3.95
C LYS A 87 -52.31 -16.04 3.60
N GLU A 88 -51.76 -15.90 2.40
CA GLU A 88 -50.55 -16.59 1.97
C GLU A 88 -49.29 -16.07 2.68
N GLN A 89 -49.23 -14.76 2.97
CA GLN A 89 -48.12 -14.16 3.71
C GLN A 89 -48.15 -14.57 5.19
N GLN A 90 -49.32 -14.74 5.80
CA GLN A 90 -49.42 -15.30 7.16
C GLN A 90 -48.90 -16.75 7.23
N LYS A 91 -49.19 -17.57 6.21
CA LYS A 91 -48.65 -18.94 6.13
C LYS A 91 -47.13 -18.94 5.98
N LEU A 92 -46.60 -18.07 5.12
CA LEU A 92 -45.15 -17.90 4.95
C LEU A 92 -44.47 -17.42 6.24
N ILE A 93 -45.09 -16.51 7.00
CA ILE A 93 -44.56 -16.05 8.29
C ILE A 93 -44.56 -17.19 9.32
N GLN A 94 -45.62 -18.02 9.35
CA GLN A 94 -45.67 -19.20 10.23
C GLN A 94 -44.63 -20.25 9.83
N GLU A 95 -44.43 -20.47 8.53
CA GLU A 95 -43.44 -21.39 7.99
C GLU A 95 -42.01 -20.90 8.29
N ILE A 96 -41.74 -19.60 8.15
CA ILE A 96 -40.47 -18.97 8.56
C ILE A 96 -40.24 -19.17 10.06
N ALA A 97 -41.26 -18.97 10.90
CA ALA A 97 -41.13 -19.17 12.35
C ALA A 97 -40.86 -20.64 12.74
N GLN A 98 -41.43 -21.59 12.00
CA GLN A 98 -41.13 -23.03 12.17
C GLN A 98 -39.72 -23.37 11.71
N LEU A 99 -39.30 -22.87 10.55
CA LEU A 99 -37.95 -23.07 10.03
C LEU A 99 -36.89 -22.46 10.95
N GLU A 100 -37.16 -21.31 11.57
CA GLU A 100 -36.28 -20.71 12.58
C GLU A 100 -36.17 -21.59 13.85
N LYS A 101 -37.27 -22.20 14.30
CA LYS A 101 -37.25 -23.17 15.41
C LYS A 101 -36.46 -24.43 15.06
N GLU A 102 -36.61 -24.96 13.85
CA GLU A 102 -35.82 -26.11 13.41
C GLU A 102 -34.33 -25.77 13.25
N LEU A 103 -34.02 -24.58 12.76
CA LEU A 103 -32.64 -24.12 12.57
C LEU A 103 -31.95 -23.83 13.91
N THR A 104 -32.68 -23.36 14.91
CA THR A 104 -32.17 -23.20 16.29
C THR A 104 -31.98 -24.56 16.99
N ALA A 105 -32.87 -25.53 16.76
CA ALA A 105 -32.69 -26.91 17.24
C ALA A 105 -31.46 -27.58 16.61
N LYS A 106 -31.32 -27.51 15.27
CA LYS A 106 -30.13 -28.01 14.56
C LYS A 106 -28.84 -27.29 14.98
N LYS A 107 -28.88 -25.99 15.27
CA LYS A 107 -27.70 -25.26 15.80
C LYS A 107 -27.25 -25.73 17.19
N LYS A 108 -28.16 -26.27 18.02
CA LYS A 108 -27.82 -26.85 19.32
C LYS A 108 -27.18 -28.24 19.21
N GLU A 109 -27.46 -28.96 18.11
CA GLU A 109 -26.88 -30.28 17.83
C GLU A 109 -25.52 -30.22 17.13
N ILE A 110 -25.12 -29.05 16.61
CA ILE A 110 -23.78 -28.84 16.06
C ILE A 110 -22.80 -28.68 17.23
N PRO A 111 -21.79 -29.54 17.38
CA PRO A 111 -20.78 -29.39 18.44
C PRO A 111 -20.08 -28.02 18.32
N PRO A 112 -19.67 -27.40 19.44
CA PRO A 112 -19.01 -26.10 19.41
C PRO A 112 -17.82 -26.15 18.44
N SER A 113 -17.74 -25.16 17.55
CA SER A 113 -16.72 -25.14 16.50
C SER A 113 -15.33 -25.38 17.12
N PRO A 114 -14.49 -26.27 16.56
CA PRO A 114 -13.17 -26.54 17.10
C PRO A 114 -12.40 -25.22 17.34
N PRO A 115 -11.67 -25.07 18.46
CA PRO A 115 -11.07 -23.80 18.89
C PRO A 115 -10.22 -23.10 17.82
N LYS A 116 -9.68 -23.84 16.85
CA LYS A 116 -8.99 -23.30 15.66
C LYS A 116 -9.87 -22.36 14.83
N LEU A 117 -11.17 -22.63 14.66
CA LEU A 117 -12.06 -21.79 13.84
C LEU A 117 -12.41 -20.46 14.52
N GLN A 118 -12.48 -20.42 15.85
CA GLN A 118 -12.67 -19.16 16.60
C GLN A 118 -11.42 -18.28 16.51
N ASN A 119 -10.23 -18.87 16.67
CA ASN A 119 -8.96 -18.15 16.54
C ASN A 119 -8.79 -17.56 15.13
N LEU A 120 -9.08 -18.34 14.08
CA LEU A 120 -9.03 -17.86 12.70
C LEU A 120 -10.04 -16.73 12.40
N ARG A 121 -11.23 -16.75 13.01
CA ARG A 121 -12.21 -15.66 12.88
C ARG A 121 -11.73 -14.38 13.58
N GLN A 122 -11.14 -14.51 14.76
CA GLN A 122 -10.56 -13.37 15.47
C GLN A 122 -9.39 -12.77 14.69
N GLU A 123 -8.50 -13.60 14.16
CA GLU A 123 -7.37 -13.18 13.34
C GLU A 123 -7.81 -12.49 12.05
N LYS A 124 -8.78 -13.05 11.33
CA LYS A 124 -9.39 -12.41 10.15
C LYS A 124 -9.98 -11.04 10.49
N SER A 125 -10.65 -10.91 11.63
CA SER A 125 -11.23 -9.63 12.06
C SER A 125 -10.16 -8.59 12.42
N LYS A 126 -9.02 -9.00 12.99
CA LYS A 126 -7.88 -8.12 13.26
C LYS A 126 -7.23 -7.65 11.97
N LEU A 127 -6.92 -8.58 11.06
CA LEU A 127 -6.34 -8.27 9.75
C LEU A 127 -7.23 -7.36 8.92
N GLN A 128 -8.55 -7.55 8.94
CA GLN A 128 -9.49 -6.66 8.24
C GLN A 128 -9.46 -5.23 8.80
N LYS A 129 -9.35 -5.07 10.13
CA LYS A 129 -9.23 -3.75 10.77
C LYS A 129 -7.90 -3.08 10.44
N GLU A 130 -6.81 -3.84 10.41
CA GLU A 130 -5.49 -3.35 10.01
C GLU A 130 -5.47 -2.91 8.55
N GLN A 131 -6.05 -3.70 7.64
CA GLN A 131 -6.17 -3.37 6.22
C GLN A 131 -6.92 -2.04 6.02
N ASN A 132 -8.07 -1.88 6.68
CA ASN A 132 -8.86 -0.64 6.59
C ASN A 132 -8.08 0.56 7.15
N SER A 133 -7.35 0.38 8.25
CA SER A 133 -6.50 1.42 8.85
C SER A 133 -5.37 1.85 7.91
N VAL A 134 -4.70 0.90 7.26
CA VAL A 134 -3.67 1.17 6.25
C VAL A 134 -4.26 1.90 5.06
N GLU A 135 -5.43 1.49 4.56
CA GLU A 135 -6.07 2.13 3.42
C GLU A 135 -6.44 3.59 3.71
N VAL A 136 -6.95 3.88 4.91
CA VAL A 136 -7.23 5.27 5.35
C VAL A 136 -5.95 6.10 5.42
N LYS A 137 -4.85 5.55 5.97
CA LYS A 137 -3.55 6.23 6.02
C LYS A 137 -3.02 6.53 4.61
N VAL A 138 -3.11 5.56 3.68
CA VAL A 138 -2.70 5.74 2.28
C VAL A 138 -3.53 6.83 1.61
N LYS A 139 -4.86 6.83 1.79
CA LYS A 139 -5.74 7.89 1.26
C LYS A 139 -5.39 9.26 1.84
N LYS A 140 -5.10 9.35 3.14
CA LYS A 140 -4.68 10.59 3.80
C LYS A 140 -3.34 11.10 3.26
N ILE A 141 -2.34 10.22 3.12
CA ILE A 141 -1.03 10.58 2.56
C ILE A 141 -1.15 11.05 1.10
N LYS A 142 -1.94 10.34 0.27
CA LYS A 142 -2.22 10.76 -1.12
C LYS A 142 -2.89 12.14 -1.16
N GLY A 143 -3.86 12.40 -0.28
CA GLY A 143 -4.49 13.70 -0.17
C GLY A 143 -3.52 14.82 0.24
N LEU A 144 -2.61 14.55 1.18
CA LEU A 144 -1.56 15.49 1.59
C LEU A 144 -0.55 15.75 0.46
N LEU A 145 -0.18 14.72 -0.32
CA LEU A 145 0.70 14.86 -1.48
C LEU A 145 0.08 15.73 -2.58
N VAL A 146 -1.24 15.62 -2.81
CA VAL A 146 -1.95 16.48 -3.79
C VAL A 146 -2.02 17.93 -3.31
N LYS A 147 -2.16 18.15 -1.99
CA LYS A 147 -2.22 19.49 -1.38
C LYS A 147 -0.84 20.11 -1.13
N ALA A 148 0.23 19.32 -1.20
CA ALA A 148 1.58 19.83 -1.06
C ALA A 148 1.84 20.83 -2.21
N PRO A 149 2.35 22.05 -1.90
CA PRO A 149 2.75 22.98 -2.94
C PRO A 149 3.71 22.27 -3.88
N LYS A 150 3.39 22.23 -5.18
CA LYS A 150 4.38 21.84 -6.17
C LYS A 150 5.56 22.80 -5.99
N PRO A 151 6.80 22.32 -5.84
CA PRO A 151 7.95 23.20 -5.67
C PRO A 151 7.94 24.22 -6.82
N SER A 152 7.71 25.50 -6.50
CA SER A 152 7.67 26.61 -7.46
C SER A 152 9.07 27.11 -7.81
N GLY A 153 10.08 26.25 -7.66
CA GLY A 153 11.40 26.49 -8.21
C GLY A 153 11.40 25.90 -9.61
N GLN A 154 11.74 26.70 -10.62
CA GLN A 154 12.31 26.16 -11.84
C GLN A 154 13.44 25.22 -11.40
N THR A 155 13.20 23.91 -11.45
CA THR A 155 14.29 22.96 -11.39
C THR A 155 15.15 23.30 -12.60
N ILE A 156 16.37 23.76 -12.36
CA ILE A 156 17.39 23.96 -13.40
C ILE A 156 17.61 22.65 -14.18
N SER A 157 17.13 21.53 -13.63
CA SER A 157 16.88 20.26 -14.31
C SER A 157 15.87 20.44 -15.44
N LYS A 158 16.39 20.71 -16.65
CA LYS A 158 15.69 20.43 -17.89
C LYS A 158 15.25 18.97 -17.84
N GLU A 159 13.94 18.72 -17.83
CA GLU A 159 13.39 17.37 -17.95
C GLU A 159 13.66 16.90 -19.38
N VAL A 160 14.78 16.21 -19.56
CA VAL A 160 15.18 15.65 -20.85
C VAL A 160 14.64 14.23 -20.89
N SER A 161 13.67 13.98 -21.77
CA SER A 161 13.28 12.63 -22.13
C SER A 161 14.45 11.97 -22.85
N LEU A 162 15.13 11.06 -22.17
CA LEU A 162 16.19 10.26 -22.76
C LEU A 162 15.53 9.04 -23.43
N PRO A 163 15.99 8.64 -24.63
CA PRO A 163 15.57 7.37 -25.20
C PRO A 163 15.92 6.23 -24.23
N ASP A 164 15.10 5.19 -24.22
CA ASP A 164 15.42 3.99 -23.45
C ASP A 164 16.82 3.48 -23.85
N PRO A 165 17.71 3.24 -22.87
CA PRO A 165 19.04 2.76 -23.17
C PRO A 165 18.95 1.42 -23.91
N LYS A 166 19.74 1.26 -24.96
CA LYS A 166 19.83 -0.02 -25.66
C LYS A 166 20.20 -1.12 -24.65
N PRO A 167 19.51 -2.27 -24.64
CA PRO A 167 19.85 -3.35 -23.73
C PRO A 167 21.27 -3.83 -24.01
N ALA A 168 22.01 -4.13 -22.94
CA ALA A 168 23.35 -4.69 -23.07
C ALA A 168 23.28 -6.08 -23.73
N ILE A 169 24.21 -6.36 -24.63
CA ILE A 169 24.34 -7.69 -25.25
C ILE A 169 24.61 -8.72 -24.15
N ALA A 170 23.93 -9.87 -24.19
CA ALA A 170 24.12 -10.94 -23.21
C ALA A 170 25.61 -11.32 -23.08
N GLY A 171 26.11 -11.42 -21.85
CA GLY A 171 27.52 -11.71 -21.57
C GLY A 171 28.46 -10.49 -21.60
N SER A 172 27.96 -9.29 -21.92
CA SER A 172 28.76 -8.07 -21.84
C SER A 172 29.26 -7.81 -20.42
N THR A 173 30.50 -7.35 -20.29
CA THR A 173 31.05 -6.90 -19.01
C THR A 173 31.10 -5.38 -18.96
N PRO A 174 30.74 -4.75 -17.83
CA PRO A 174 30.76 -3.30 -17.72
C PRO A 174 32.19 -2.79 -17.76
N TYR A 175 32.45 -1.81 -18.63
CA TYR A 175 33.66 -1.01 -18.57
C TYR A 175 33.38 0.25 -17.75
N ARG A 176 34.17 0.50 -16.72
CA ARG A 176 33.91 1.58 -15.76
C ARG A 176 34.88 2.73 -15.98
N PHE A 177 34.37 3.95 -15.95
CA PHE A 177 35.16 5.16 -16.02
C PHE A 177 34.81 6.06 -14.83
N LEU A 178 35.82 6.75 -14.31
CA LEU A 178 35.63 7.87 -13.39
C LEU A 178 35.78 9.17 -14.20
N CYS A 179 34.72 9.96 -14.24
CA CYS A 179 34.73 11.28 -14.88
C CYS A 179 34.79 12.36 -13.80
N ARG A 180 35.94 13.03 -13.64
CA ARG A 180 36.11 14.06 -12.60
C ARG A 180 37.14 15.10 -13.01
N ASN A 181 36.82 16.37 -12.78
CA ASN A 181 37.66 17.54 -13.08
C ASN A 181 38.08 17.61 -14.57
N GLY A 182 37.13 17.38 -15.48
CA GLY A 182 37.39 17.42 -16.93
C GLY A 182 38.29 16.29 -17.44
N LYS A 183 38.49 15.24 -16.65
CA LYS A 183 39.30 14.07 -17.01
C LYS A 183 38.54 12.77 -16.87
N ILE A 184 38.89 11.82 -17.73
CA ILE A 184 38.35 10.47 -17.78
C ILE A 184 39.45 9.50 -17.34
N PHE A 185 39.11 8.59 -16.42
CA PHE A 185 40.03 7.59 -15.91
C PHE A 185 39.40 6.20 -16.06
N PRO A 186 40.04 5.26 -16.78
CA PRO A 186 39.55 3.89 -16.86
C PRO A 186 39.74 3.16 -15.52
N LEU A 187 38.70 2.50 -15.06
CA LEU A 187 38.70 1.69 -13.84
C LEU A 187 38.71 0.20 -14.21
N ASN A 188 39.86 -0.44 -13.99
CA ASN A 188 40.02 -1.88 -14.18
C ASN A 188 40.20 -2.60 -12.83
N ASP A 189 39.07 -2.97 -12.24
CA ASP A 189 39.03 -3.58 -10.91
C ASP A 189 39.70 -4.94 -10.85
N LYS A 190 39.55 -5.73 -11.92
CA LYS A 190 40.14 -7.06 -12.00
C LYS A 190 41.67 -6.99 -11.97
N ALA A 191 42.24 -6.06 -12.73
CA ALA A 191 43.69 -5.84 -12.72
C ALA A 191 44.18 -5.37 -11.33
N LEU A 192 43.46 -4.43 -10.71
CA LEU A 192 43.77 -3.92 -9.37
C LEU A 192 43.70 -5.02 -8.30
N GLN A 193 42.64 -5.84 -8.30
CA GLN A 193 42.51 -7.00 -7.42
C GLN A 193 43.63 -8.02 -7.66
N GLY A 194 43.95 -8.31 -8.92
CA GLY A 194 45.04 -9.22 -9.29
C GLY A 194 46.39 -8.78 -8.77
N MET A 195 46.69 -7.47 -8.81
CA MET A 195 47.90 -6.89 -8.23
C MET A 195 47.96 -7.05 -6.71
N VAL A 196 46.85 -6.79 -6.00
CA VAL A 196 46.74 -6.99 -4.55
C VAL A 196 47.02 -8.46 -4.20
N LEU A 197 46.33 -9.40 -4.85
CA LEU A 197 46.50 -10.84 -4.59
C LEU A 197 47.93 -11.31 -4.87
N THR A 198 48.54 -10.85 -5.97
CA THR A 198 49.92 -11.17 -6.32
C THR A 198 50.89 -10.63 -5.28
N ASN A 199 50.66 -9.43 -4.76
CA ASN A 199 51.51 -8.83 -3.74
C ASN A 199 51.43 -9.57 -2.40
N LEU A 200 50.24 -10.02 -2.01
CA LEU A 200 50.01 -10.86 -0.83
C LEU A 200 50.67 -12.23 -0.98
N ALA A 201 50.48 -12.88 -2.13
CA ALA A 201 51.09 -14.17 -2.45
C ALA A 201 52.63 -14.09 -2.38
N LYS A 202 53.23 -13.05 -3.00
CA LYS A 202 54.68 -12.80 -2.93
C LYS A 202 55.18 -12.54 -1.51
N ALA A 203 54.34 -12.01 -0.62
CA ALA A 203 54.67 -11.77 0.78
C ALA A 203 54.30 -12.95 1.69
N ALA A 204 53.88 -14.09 1.12
CA ALA A 204 53.42 -15.27 1.84
C ALA A 204 52.29 -14.99 2.86
N VAL A 205 51.51 -13.93 2.66
CA VAL A 205 50.35 -13.62 3.49
C VAL A 205 49.16 -14.43 2.96
N LYS A 206 48.83 -15.51 3.67
CA LYS A 206 47.72 -16.41 3.32
C LYS A 206 46.51 -16.15 4.21
N PRO A 207 45.30 -16.36 3.70
CA PRO A 207 44.11 -16.29 4.53
C PRO A 207 44.05 -17.46 5.52
N ASN A 208 43.31 -17.28 6.62
CA ASN A 208 43.00 -18.32 7.59
C ASN A 208 41.92 -19.29 7.05
N LYS A 209 41.48 -20.24 7.90
CA LYS A 209 40.43 -21.22 7.53
C LYS A 209 39.10 -20.57 7.15
N ASP A 210 38.83 -19.38 7.69
CA ASP A 210 37.62 -18.59 7.46
C ASP A 210 37.75 -17.63 6.26
N LYS A 211 38.84 -17.74 5.48
CA LYS A 211 39.18 -16.89 4.33
C LYS A 211 39.49 -15.43 4.68
N GLU A 212 39.85 -15.15 5.93
CA GLU A 212 40.24 -13.83 6.41
C GLU A 212 41.75 -13.65 6.43
N TYR A 213 42.22 -12.41 6.28
CA TYR A 213 43.64 -12.06 6.33
C TYR A 213 44.00 -11.40 7.66
N ASP A 214 45.23 -11.61 8.13
CA ASP A 214 45.81 -10.79 9.21
C ASP A 214 45.90 -9.32 8.75
N GLY A 215 45.08 -8.45 9.34
CA GLY A 215 44.96 -7.05 8.93
C GLY A 215 46.28 -6.29 8.98
N LYS A 216 47.10 -6.50 10.02
CA LYS A 216 48.39 -5.79 10.16
C LYS A 216 49.37 -6.21 9.08
N LYS A 217 49.50 -7.52 8.82
CA LYS A 217 50.37 -8.03 7.75
C LYS A 217 49.85 -7.60 6.37
N PHE A 218 48.54 -7.66 6.17
CA PHE A 218 47.90 -7.23 4.93
C PHE A 218 48.21 -5.75 4.63
N LEU A 219 47.93 -4.87 5.58
CA LEU A 219 48.18 -3.43 5.43
C LEU A 219 49.65 -3.13 5.20
N SER A 220 50.57 -3.78 5.91
CA SER A 220 52.01 -3.62 5.73
C SER A 220 52.45 -3.95 4.30
N VAL A 221 51.97 -5.07 3.75
CA VAL A 221 52.30 -5.49 2.38
C VAL A 221 51.74 -4.52 1.34
N ILE A 222 50.46 -4.14 1.46
CA ILE A 222 49.79 -3.30 0.47
C ILE A 222 50.31 -1.86 0.52
N ASN A 223 50.38 -1.25 1.70
CA ASN A 223 50.81 0.14 1.83
C ASN A 223 52.32 0.31 1.68
N GLY A 224 53.11 -0.75 1.92
CA GLY A 224 54.54 -0.77 1.62
C GLY A 224 54.83 -0.86 0.12
N LYS A 225 54.14 -1.74 -0.61
CA LYS A 225 54.35 -1.91 -2.06
C LYS A 225 53.60 -0.91 -2.93
N LYS A 226 52.54 -0.28 -2.40
CA LYS A 226 51.67 0.70 -3.09
C LYS A 226 51.27 0.24 -4.51
N PRO A 227 50.47 -0.83 -4.64
CA PRO A 227 50.03 -1.31 -5.95
C PRO A 227 49.43 -0.16 -6.76
N SER A 228 49.88 0.03 -8.00
CA SER A 228 49.46 1.18 -8.80
C SER A 228 49.34 0.84 -10.28
N THR A 229 48.43 1.53 -10.95
CA THR A 229 48.27 1.56 -12.41
C THR A 229 48.89 2.85 -12.96
N SER A 230 48.79 3.07 -14.27
CA SER A 230 49.10 4.37 -14.88
C SER A 230 48.23 5.52 -14.32
N PHE A 231 47.06 5.21 -13.75
CA PHE A 231 46.07 6.20 -13.35
C PHE A 231 45.92 6.37 -11.83
N PHE A 232 46.08 5.29 -11.07
CA PHE A 232 45.77 5.25 -9.65
C PHE A 232 46.83 4.52 -8.84
N THR A 233 46.96 4.89 -7.58
CA THR A 233 47.67 4.14 -6.54
C THR A 233 46.64 3.66 -5.53
N LEU A 234 46.73 2.38 -5.13
CA LEU A 234 45.88 1.83 -4.09
C LEU A 234 46.51 2.02 -2.71
N VAL A 235 45.68 2.48 -1.78
CA VAL A 235 45.99 2.53 -0.35
C VAL A 235 44.93 1.74 0.39
N ALA A 236 45.35 0.86 1.29
CA ALA A 236 44.47 0.07 2.13
C ALA A 236 44.38 0.68 3.53
N ARG A 237 43.18 0.66 4.12
CA ARG A 237 42.93 1.05 5.50
C ARG A 237 42.01 0.04 6.18
N GLU A 238 42.26 -0.23 7.45
CA GLU A 238 41.30 -0.95 8.30
C GLU A 238 40.28 0.04 8.86
N ASP A 239 39.00 -0.29 8.72
CA ASP A 239 37.91 0.50 9.30
C ASP A 239 37.45 -0.11 10.64
N LYS A 240 36.56 0.58 11.36
CA LYS A 240 36.11 0.19 12.72
C LYS A 240 35.46 -1.20 12.77
N ASP A 241 34.92 -1.66 11.64
CA ASP A 241 34.28 -2.96 11.44
C ASP A 241 35.28 -4.08 11.12
N LYS A 242 36.60 -3.81 11.20
CA LYS A 242 37.69 -4.72 10.80
C LYS A 242 37.69 -5.08 9.31
N VAL A 243 36.93 -4.34 8.49
CA VAL A 243 36.95 -4.49 7.05
C VAL A 243 38.08 -3.65 6.47
N ILE A 244 38.89 -4.27 5.61
CA ILE A 244 39.90 -3.54 4.84
C ILE A 244 39.21 -2.84 3.67
N ARG A 245 39.29 -1.51 3.66
CA ARG A 245 38.78 -0.67 2.58
C ARG A 245 39.94 -0.14 1.75
N PHE A 246 39.77 -0.13 0.44
CA PHE A 246 40.74 0.43 -0.50
C PHE A 246 40.32 1.83 -0.91
N SER A 247 41.26 2.76 -0.85
CA SER A 247 41.15 4.09 -1.44
C SER A 247 42.01 4.13 -2.69
N MET A 248 41.45 4.68 -3.77
CA MET A 248 42.16 4.91 -5.03
C MET A 248 42.62 6.36 -5.09
N GLU A 249 43.90 6.57 -4.94
CA GLU A 249 44.52 7.88 -5.09
C GLU A 249 44.90 8.11 -6.54
N ARG A 250 44.42 9.21 -7.13
CA ARG A 250 44.76 9.58 -8.51
C ARG A 250 46.23 9.99 -8.57
N LYS A 251 46.94 9.53 -9.60
CA LYS A 251 48.28 10.04 -9.90
C LYS A 251 48.21 11.42 -10.54
N ASP A 252 49.19 12.26 -10.24
CA ASP A 252 49.29 13.59 -10.85
C ASP A 252 49.43 13.46 -12.38
N LYS A 253 48.78 14.38 -13.09
CA LYS A 253 48.70 14.41 -14.57
C LYS A 253 48.04 13.20 -15.23
N ALA A 254 47.62 12.18 -14.49
CA ALA A 254 46.89 11.04 -15.04
C ALA A 254 45.48 11.42 -15.51
N GLY A 255 44.88 10.52 -16.29
CA GLY A 255 43.56 10.65 -16.89
C GLY A 255 43.62 11.39 -18.23
N GLU A 256 42.70 11.02 -19.12
CA GLU A 256 42.59 11.58 -20.47
C GLU A 256 41.65 12.79 -20.44
N ASN A 257 42.00 13.85 -21.16
CA ASN A 257 41.12 14.98 -21.42
C ASN A 257 40.34 14.77 -22.74
N GLU A 258 39.37 15.65 -23.00
CA GLU A 258 38.53 15.58 -24.21
C GLU A 258 39.36 15.45 -25.51
N ASN A 259 40.40 16.28 -25.66
CA ASN A 259 41.26 16.25 -26.86
C ASN A 259 41.99 14.92 -27.03
N GLN A 260 42.41 14.29 -25.94
CA GLN A 260 43.11 13.00 -25.93
C GLN A 260 42.17 11.83 -26.23
N VAL A 261 40.91 11.90 -25.81
CA VAL A 261 39.92 10.83 -26.09
C VAL A 261 39.45 10.90 -27.54
N ILE A 262 39.30 12.10 -28.10
CA ILE A 262 38.87 12.29 -29.49
C ILE A 262 39.99 11.97 -30.48
N ASN A 263 41.24 12.27 -30.13
CA ASN A 263 42.44 11.96 -30.92
C ASN A 263 43.38 11.05 -30.11
N PRO A 264 43.07 9.75 -30.01
CA PRO A 264 43.82 8.78 -29.21
C PRO A 264 45.23 8.49 -29.74
#